data_AF-A0A316S6F3-F1
#
_entry.id   AF-A0A316S6F3-F1
#
_cell.length_a   1.000
_cell.length_b   1.000
_cell.length_c   1.000
_cell.angle_alpha   90.00
_cell.angle_beta   90.00
_cell.angle_gamma   90.00
#
_symmetry.space_group_name_H-M   'P 1'
#
loop_
_entity.id
_entity.type
_entity.pdbx_description
1 polymer ?
#
loop_
_entity_poly.entity_id
_entity_poly.type
_entity_poly.pdbx_seq_one_letter_code
_entity_poly.pdbx_strand_id
1 'polypeptide(L)'
;MPQADNKNPKNTLPRLLTDDDVKTLEAFNEGYQGYFWKMLDYLNKFVAKGVEEGRFTEKQAQEDIELALWFGYAYNNLDIYPAYYRTLVQMKPSEKNAHGCGAWYYRYSVALMYCGKLNAARQYAEQAVTEDPSYPWGWLQAAKLRYHFGDKDGAQAAIAKGLELEPDNYEFLTLRKEISLGYTLEQLEYHWIGPEEDKRLHEGLDQDADDKQRAIAGIVTDHENLARIKALFKFQGWDADAPFCHGIVTFNQFQLQMLFRMNEAALSKLDYNWLKKQRDTIAMHYVQRPCGSGICQLVFIGINLDYSIDLVYYDLETEKHYEISTPKNGDLSSEAILSMDFADETIDRNRLN
;
A
#
# COMPACT_ATOMS: atom_id res chain seq x y z
N MET A 1 -5.42 19.75 -2.64
CA MET A 1 -4.54 18.75 -3.29
C MET A 1 -3.53 19.48 -4.16
N PRO A 2 -2.28 18.99 -4.26
CA PRO A 2 -1.40 19.39 -5.35
C PRO A 2 -2.17 19.30 -6.68
N GLN A 3 -1.99 20.24 -7.59
CA GLN A 3 -2.45 20.01 -8.97
C GLN A 3 -1.81 18.70 -9.46
N ALA A 4 -2.60 17.92 -10.20
CA ALA A 4 -2.13 16.72 -10.86
C ALA A 4 -1.13 17.14 -11.94
N ASP A 5 0.12 17.39 -11.56
CA ASP A 5 1.21 17.69 -12.48
C ASP A 5 1.65 16.37 -13.13
N ASN A 6 0.75 15.88 -13.98
CA ASN A 6 0.79 14.60 -14.65
C ASN A 6 1.15 14.77 -16.12
N LYS A 7 1.47 16.00 -16.54
CA LYS A 7 1.86 16.28 -17.90
C LYS A 7 3.21 15.66 -18.15
N ASN A 8 3.35 15.03 -19.31
CA ASN A 8 4.63 14.53 -19.76
C ASN A 8 5.66 15.67 -19.65
N PRO A 9 6.79 15.49 -18.93
CA PRO A 9 7.92 16.41 -19.02
C PRO A 9 8.29 16.56 -20.51
N LYS A 10 8.99 17.62 -20.89
CA LYS A 10 9.33 17.91 -22.31
C LYS A 10 10.16 16.78 -22.96
N ASN A 11 9.51 15.68 -23.30
CA ASN A 11 10.09 14.45 -23.75
C ASN A 11 9.59 14.18 -25.18
N THR A 12 10.46 13.63 -26.02
CA THR A 12 10.24 13.51 -27.46
C THR A 12 9.33 12.33 -27.85
N LEU A 13 8.82 11.57 -26.88
CA LEU A 13 7.95 10.43 -27.12
C LEU A 13 6.49 10.86 -27.29
N PRO A 14 5.74 10.28 -28.24
CA PRO A 14 4.32 10.57 -28.41
C PRO A 14 3.55 10.17 -27.15
N ARG A 15 2.76 11.10 -26.61
CA ARG A 15 1.80 10.80 -25.54
C ARG A 15 0.68 9.89 -26.04
N LEU A 16 0.25 8.95 -25.20
CA LEU A 16 -0.87 8.06 -25.52
C LEU A 16 -2.23 8.67 -25.18
N LEU A 17 -2.32 9.36 -24.04
CA LEU A 17 -3.54 10.04 -23.61
C LEU A 17 -3.82 11.27 -24.48
N THR A 18 -5.08 11.47 -24.85
CA THR A 18 -5.54 12.70 -25.49
C THR A 18 -5.84 13.79 -24.45
N ASP A 19 -6.05 15.02 -24.90
CA ASP A 19 -6.45 16.11 -24.01
C ASP A 19 -7.82 15.85 -23.35
N ASP A 20 -8.73 15.16 -24.03
CA ASP A 20 -10.05 14.83 -23.47
C ASP A 20 -9.97 13.70 -22.44
N ASP A 21 -9.04 12.75 -22.64
CA ASP A 21 -8.76 11.74 -21.62
C ASP A 21 -8.20 12.41 -20.35
N VAL A 22 -7.25 13.34 -20.50
CA VAL A 22 -6.70 14.12 -19.38
C VAL A 22 -7.77 14.93 -18.66
N LYS A 23 -8.65 15.64 -19.37
CA LYS A 23 -9.77 16.36 -18.75
C LYS A 23 -10.69 15.42 -17.96
N THR A 24 -10.92 14.21 -18.48
CA THR A 24 -11.73 13.20 -17.79
C THR A 24 -11.06 12.76 -16.50
N LEU A 25 -9.75 12.51 -16.52
CA LEU A 25 -8.97 12.14 -15.34
C LEU A 25 -8.94 13.29 -14.31
N GLU A 26 -8.71 14.52 -14.74
CA GLU A 26 -8.76 15.71 -13.88
C GLU A 26 -10.14 15.89 -13.23
N ALA A 27 -11.22 15.56 -13.93
CA ALA A 27 -12.58 15.65 -13.39
C ALA A 27 -12.87 14.66 -12.25
N PHE A 28 -12.11 13.55 -12.13
CA PHE A 28 -12.23 12.65 -10.97
C PHE A 28 -11.55 13.19 -9.71
N ASN A 29 -10.74 14.25 -9.84
CA ASN A 29 -9.97 14.83 -8.75
C ASN A 29 -10.78 15.91 -8.00
N GLU A 30 -11.73 15.49 -7.17
CA GLU A 30 -12.57 16.38 -6.34
C GLU A 30 -11.94 16.71 -4.96
N GLY A 31 -10.61 16.75 -4.86
CA GLY A 31 -9.93 16.97 -3.58
C GLY A 31 -9.96 15.73 -2.68
N TYR A 32 -10.13 15.91 -1.36
CA TYR A 32 -10.12 14.81 -0.37
C TYR A 32 -11.11 13.67 -0.72
N GLN A 33 -12.21 13.99 -1.43
CA GLN A 33 -13.23 13.03 -1.88
C GLN A 33 -13.01 12.53 -3.31
N GLY A 34 -11.78 12.60 -3.83
CA GLY A 34 -11.43 12.20 -5.19
C GLY A 34 -11.87 10.76 -5.50
N TYR A 35 -12.45 10.56 -6.68
CA TYR A 35 -12.90 9.23 -7.12
C TYR A 35 -11.75 8.44 -7.75
N PHE A 36 -10.68 8.19 -6.98
CA PHE A 36 -9.47 7.54 -7.48
C PHE A 36 -9.71 6.12 -8.01
N TRP A 37 -10.68 5.39 -7.45
CA TRP A 37 -11.12 4.12 -8.03
C TRP A 37 -11.73 4.27 -9.43
N LYS A 38 -12.50 5.32 -9.70
CA LYS A 38 -13.03 5.62 -11.05
C LYS A 38 -11.91 6.02 -12.01
N MET A 39 -10.93 6.77 -11.51
CA MET A 39 -9.73 7.11 -12.28
C MET A 39 -8.97 5.85 -12.71
N LEU A 40 -8.75 4.91 -11.79
CA LEU A 40 -8.11 3.63 -12.10
C LEU A 40 -8.93 2.78 -13.08
N ASP A 41 -10.24 2.67 -12.88
CA ASP A 41 -11.14 1.97 -13.81
C ASP A 41 -11.06 2.55 -15.23
N TYR A 42 -11.08 3.88 -15.34
CA TYR A 42 -10.92 4.57 -16.61
C TYR A 42 -9.57 4.27 -17.27
N LEU A 43 -8.45 4.40 -16.53
CA LEU A 43 -7.11 4.14 -17.05
C LEU A 43 -6.96 2.68 -17.52
N ASN A 44 -7.45 1.72 -16.74
CA ASN A 44 -7.42 0.30 -17.09
C ASN A 44 -8.22 0.03 -18.37
N LYS A 45 -9.43 0.60 -18.49
CA LYS A 45 -10.26 0.49 -19.71
C LYS A 45 -9.61 1.16 -20.91
N PHE A 46 -8.99 2.33 -20.73
CA PHE A 46 -8.27 3.04 -21.78
C PHE A 46 -7.12 2.19 -22.35
N VAL A 47 -6.30 1.60 -21.47
CA VAL A 47 -5.18 0.74 -21.87
C VAL A 47 -5.69 -0.53 -22.55
N ALA A 48 -6.63 -1.25 -21.93
CA ALA A 48 -7.17 -2.49 -22.48
C ALA A 48 -7.75 -2.28 -23.90
N LYS A 49 -8.60 -1.25 -24.06
CA LYS A 49 -9.20 -0.91 -25.36
C LYS A 49 -8.15 -0.47 -26.38
N GLY A 50 -7.15 0.32 -25.97
CA GLY A 50 -6.09 0.78 -26.89
C GLY A 50 -5.19 -0.33 -27.39
N VAL A 51 -4.93 -1.34 -26.56
CA VAL A 51 -4.22 -2.56 -26.96
C VAL A 51 -5.08 -3.41 -27.88
N GLU A 52 -6.35 -3.64 -27.53
CA GLU A 52 -7.29 -4.41 -28.35
C GLU A 52 -7.47 -3.82 -29.75
N GLU A 53 -7.57 -2.49 -29.85
CA GLU A 53 -7.71 -1.75 -31.12
C GLU A 53 -6.38 -1.60 -31.89
N GLY A 54 -5.26 -2.04 -31.32
CA GLY A 54 -3.93 -1.91 -31.94
C GLY A 54 -3.41 -0.47 -32.04
N ARG A 55 -3.94 0.46 -31.22
CA ARG A 55 -3.46 1.87 -31.16
C ARG A 55 -2.06 1.96 -30.57
N PHE A 56 -1.73 1.07 -29.64
CA PHE A 56 -0.43 0.90 -29.03
C PHE A 56 -0.31 -0.52 -28.45
N THR A 57 0.91 -0.96 -28.16
CA THR A 57 1.20 -2.23 -27.49
C THR A 57 1.12 -2.09 -25.97
N GLU A 58 0.95 -3.20 -25.24
CA GLU A 58 1.05 -3.21 -23.77
C GLU A 58 2.37 -2.62 -23.28
N LYS A 59 3.47 -2.95 -23.95
CA LYS A 59 4.80 -2.42 -23.63
C LYS A 59 4.86 -0.89 -23.78
N GLN A 60 4.27 -0.34 -24.85
CA GLN A 60 4.18 1.12 -25.00
C GLN A 60 3.36 1.76 -23.89
N ALA A 61 2.24 1.16 -23.48
CA ALA A 61 1.43 1.66 -22.38
C ALA A 61 2.16 1.60 -21.02
N GLN A 62 2.90 0.52 -20.75
CA GLN A 62 3.69 0.36 -19.52
C GLN A 62 4.87 1.35 -19.44
N GLU A 63 5.48 1.68 -20.58
CA GLU A 63 6.64 2.57 -20.66
C GLU A 63 6.25 4.05 -20.79
N ASP A 64 4.97 4.36 -21.04
CA ASP A 64 4.45 5.72 -21.15
C ASP A 64 4.44 6.43 -19.78
N ILE A 65 5.14 7.55 -19.71
CA ILE A 65 5.32 8.29 -18.46
C ILE A 65 4.04 9.00 -18.01
N GLU A 66 3.19 9.46 -18.94
CA GLU A 66 1.96 10.17 -18.62
C GLU A 66 0.96 9.22 -17.96
N LEU A 67 0.79 8.02 -18.52
CA LEU A 67 0.01 6.93 -17.91
C LEU A 67 0.58 6.54 -16.55
N ALA A 68 1.90 6.35 -16.44
CA ALA A 68 2.53 6.01 -15.17
C ALA A 68 2.29 7.07 -14.09
N LEU A 69 2.36 8.35 -14.43
CA LEU A 69 2.05 9.45 -13.52
C LEU A 69 0.59 9.39 -13.07
N TRP A 70 -0.37 9.20 -13.98
CA TRP A 70 -1.79 9.09 -13.63
C TRP A 70 -2.10 7.88 -12.75
N PHE A 71 -1.54 6.70 -13.07
CA PHE A 71 -1.67 5.53 -12.23
C PHE A 71 -1.07 5.75 -10.84
N GLY A 72 0.16 6.27 -10.75
CA GLY A 72 0.80 6.56 -9.47
C GLY A 72 0.07 7.60 -8.65
N TYR A 73 -0.53 8.61 -9.30
CA TYR A 73 -1.40 9.58 -8.64
C TYR A 73 -2.63 8.90 -8.05
N ALA A 74 -3.35 8.12 -8.85
CA ALA A 74 -4.57 7.46 -8.40
C ALA A 74 -4.30 6.45 -7.27
N TYR A 75 -3.31 5.57 -7.45
CA TYR A 75 -2.98 4.54 -6.46
C TYR A 75 -2.48 5.13 -5.14
N ASN A 76 -1.56 6.10 -5.17
CA ASN A 76 -1.05 6.67 -3.91
C ASN A 76 -2.13 7.43 -3.12
N ASN A 77 -3.13 8.00 -3.81
CA ASN A 77 -4.24 8.71 -3.14
C ASN A 77 -5.38 7.77 -2.69
N LEU A 78 -5.28 6.45 -2.91
CA LEU A 78 -6.16 5.50 -2.24
C LEU A 78 -5.77 5.26 -0.77
N ASP A 79 -4.57 5.69 -0.38
CA ASP A 79 -4.02 5.61 0.98
C ASP A 79 -4.14 4.24 1.65
N ILE A 80 -3.92 3.17 0.87
CA ILE A 80 -3.88 1.79 1.35
C ILE A 80 -2.62 1.08 0.85
N TYR A 81 -2.05 0.21 1.69
CA TYR A 81 -0.82 -0.53 1.38
C TYR A 81 -0.83 -1.21 -0.02
N PRO A 82 -1.87 -1.97 -0.41
CA PRO A 82 -1.88 -2.66 -1.70
C PRO A 82 -1.80 -1.69 -2.88
N ALA A 83 -2.36 -0.48 -2.75
CA ALA A 83 -2.31 0.53 -3.79
C ALA A 83 -0.89 1.10 -3.95
N TYR A 84 -0.20 1.39 -2.83
CA TYR A 84 1.22 1.79 -2.87
C TYR A 84 2.10 0.71 -3.54
N TYR A 85 1.86 -0.57 -3.24
CA TYR A 85 2.55 -1.66 -3.94
C TYR A 85 2.26 -1.65 -5.46
N ARG A 86 0.99 -1.45 -5.85
CA ARG A 86 0.61 -1.34 -7.27
C ARG A 86 1.30 -0.17 -7.96
N THR A 87 1.50 0.98 -7.29
CA THR A 87 2.31 2.08 -7.82
C THR A 87 3.73 1.61 -8.17
N LEU A 88 4.37 0.83 -7.29
CA LEU A 88 5.73 0.32 -7.54
C LEU A 88 5.80 -0.56 -8.79
N VAL A 89 4.80 -1.42 -8.99
CA VAL A 89 4.71 -2.31 -10.15
C VAL A 89 4.40 -1.52 -11.43
N GLN A 90 3.37 -0.66 -11.37
CA GLN A 90 2.83 0.03 -12.55
C GLN A 90 3.78 1.10 -13.08
N MET A 91 4.47 1.83 -12.22
CA MET A 91 5.36 2.92 -12.66
C MET A 91 6.72 2.43 -13.13
N LYS A 92 7.25 1.33 -12.58
CA LYS A 92 8.65 0.91 -12.80
C LYS A 92 9.07 0.78 -14.26
N PRO A 93 8.27 0.22 -15.19
CA PRO A 93 8.67 0.10 -16.60
C PRO A 93 8.92 1.45 -17.29
N SER A 94 8.26 2.52 -16.85
CA SER A 94 8.41 3.89 -17.38
C SER A 94 9.63 4.64 -16.82
N GLU A 95 10.33 4.13 -15.81
CA GLU A 95 11.45 4.81 -15.14
C GLU A 95 12.53 5.29 -16.11
N LYS A 96 12.85 4.48 -17.12
CA LYS A 96 13.85 4.81 -18.14
C LYS A 96 13.53 6.09 -18.92
N ASN A 97 12.27 6.53 -18.88
CA ASN A 97 11.76 7.73 -19.54
C ASN A 97 11.52 8.89 -18.55
N ALA A 98 11.82 8.72 -17.26
CA ALA A 98 11.49 9.67 -16.19
C ALA A 98 12.48 10.83 -15.97
N HIS A 99 13.57 10.88 -16.73
CA HIS A 99 14.57 11.95 -16.61
C HIS A 99 13.92 13.34 -16.76
N GLY A 100 14.27 14.25 -15.84
CA GLY A 100 13.68 15.59 -15.76
C GLY A 100 12.26 15.63 -15.20
N CYS A 101 11.74 14.55 -14.59
CA CYS A 101 10.39 14.49 -14.03
C CYS A 101 10.41 14.29 -12.52
N GLY A 102 10.46 15.39 -11.75
CA GLY A 102 10.42 15.32 -10.28
C GLY A 102 9.17 14.59 -9.75
N ALA A 103 8.02 14.77 -10.40
CA ALA A 103 6.76 14.14 -10.00
C ALA A 103 6.81 12.60 -10.05
N TRP A 104 7.50 12.03 -11.04
CA TRP A 104 7.65 10.58 -11.17
C TRP A 104 8.47 10.02 -10.00
N TYR A 105 9.65 10.60 -9.74
CA TYR A 105 10.55 10.15 -8.66
C TYR A 105 9.94 10.38 -7.29
N TYR A 106 9.23 11.50 -7.09
CA TYR A 106 8.48 11.79 -5.87
C TYR A 106 7.43 10.70 -5.58
N ARG A 107 6.55 10.39 -6.54
CA ARG A 107 5.47 9.40 -6.33
C ARG A 107 6.01 8.00 -6.10
N TYR A 108 7.06 7.64 -6.84
CA TYR A 108 7.74 6.36 -6.65
C TYR A 108 8.40 6.29 -5.26
N SER A 109 9.03 7.37 -4.79
CA SER A 109 9.58 7.46 -3.43
C SER A 109 8.52 7.30 -2.34
N VAL A 110 7.36 7.96 -2.48
CA VAL A 110 6.23 7.81 -1.54
C VAL A 110 5.78 6.35 -1.49
N ALA A 111 5.56 5.71 -2.64
CA ALA A 111 5.16 4.30 -2.69
C ALA A 111 6.21 3.37 -2.07
N LEU A 112 7.51 3.64 -2.28
CA LEU A 112 8.59 2.89 -1.65
C LEU A 112 8.56 3.04 -0.12
N MET A 113 8.30 4.24 0.38
CA MET A 113 8.21 4.53 1.81
C MET A 113 7.07 3.76 2.48
N TYR A 114 5.85 3.83 1.92
CA TYR A 114 4.68 3.08 2.41
C TYR A 114 4.79 1.55 2.22
N CYS A 115 5.75 1.10 1.41
CA CYS A 115 6.10 -0.31 1.27
C CYS A 115 7.29 -0.73 2.14
N GLY A 116 7.78 0.11 3.06
CA GLY A 116 8.86 -0.21 3.99
C GLY A 116 10.27 -0.17 3.39
N LYS A 117 10.40 0.29 2.13
CA LYS A 117 11.67 0.31 1.37
C LYS A 117 12.41 1.63 1.56
N LEU A 118 12.63 2.04 2.81
CA LEU A 118 13.07 3.40 3.19
C LEU A 118 14.40 3.85 2.57
N ASN A 119 15.38 2.96 2.45
CA ASN A 119 16.65 3.29 1.79
C ASN A 119 16.46 3.65 0.31
N ALA A 120 15.64 2.87 -0.41
CA ALA A 120 15.29 3.17 -1.79
C ALA A 120 14.43 4.43 -1.86
N ALA A 121 13.44 4.59 -0.98
CA ALA A 121 12.60 5.79 -0.92
C ALA A 121 13.46 7.06 -0.82
N ARG A 122 14.50 7.06 0.03
CA ARG A 122 15.46 8.17 0.14
C ARG A 122 16.18 8.44 -1.17
N GLN A 123 16.72 7.42 -1.82
CA GLN A 123 17.43 7.60 -3.10
C GLN A 123 16.54 8.26 -4.16
N TYR A 124 15.29 7.79 -4.29
CA TYR A 124 14.33 8.36 -5.24
C TYR A 124 13.87 9.78 -4.83
N ALA A 125 13.77 10.09 -3.54
CA ALA A 125 13.45 11.44 -3.08
C ALA A 125 14.57 12.45 -3.42
N GLU A 126 15.84 12.06 -3.22
CA GLU A 126 16.98 12.88 -3.61
C GLU A 126 17.08 13.05 -5.13
N GLN A 127 16.72 12.00 -5.88
CA GLN A 127 16.62 12.09 -7.33
C GLN A 127 15.49 13.04 -7.76
N ALA A 128 14.33 13.03 -7.10
CA ALA A 128 13.21 13.93 -7.42
C ALA A 128 13.62 15.40 -7.39
N VAL A 129 14.33 15.83 -6.35
CA VAL A 129 14.80 17.23 -6.20
C VAL A 129 15.98 17.58 -7.11
N THR A 130 16.71 16.57 -7.61
CA THR A 130 17.80 16.75 -8.56
C THR A 130 17.28 16.89 -10.00
N GLU A 131 16.32 16.05 -10.37
CA GLU A 131 15.74 15.98 -11.71
C GLU A 131 14.82 17.16 -11.99
N ASP A 132 14.07 17.61 -10.98
CA ASP A 132 13.25 18.81 -11.08
C ASP A 132 13.25 19.60 -9.75
N PRO A 133 14.22 20.50 -9.56
CA PRO A 133 14.29 21.35 -8.37
C PRO A 133 13.11 22.32 -8.23
N SER A 134 12.31 22.51 -9.28
CA SER A 134 11.14 23.40 -9.27
C SER A 134 9.86 22.70 -8.81
N TYR A 135 9.87 21.37 -8.71
CA TYR A 135 8.75 20.59 -8.22
C TYR A 135 8.74 20.52 -6.68
N PRO A 136 7.82 21.23 -5.99
CA PRO A 136 7.89 21.40 -4.54
C PRO A 136 7.76 20.06 -3.78
N TRP A 137 6.91 19.14 -4.24
CA TRP A 137 6.61 17.91 -3.50
C TRP A 137 7.80 16.94 -3.41
N GLY A 138 8.75 17.04 -4.36
CA GLY A 138 10.04 16.34 -4.24
C GLY A 138 10.81 16.78 -3.00
N TRP A 139 10.81 18.09 -2.70
CA TRP A 139 11.45 18.64 -1.49
C TRP A 139 10.74 18.22 -0.21
N LEU A 140 9.41 18.12 -0.22
CA LEU A 140 8.64 17.63 0.94
C LEU A 140 9.04 16.20 1.30
N GLN A 141 9.10 15.32 0.29
CA GLN A 141 9.49 13.93 0.49
C GLN A 141 10.95 13.77 0.90
N ALA A 142 11.86 14.55 0.29
CA ALA A 142 13.26 14.57 0.67
C ALA A 142 13.43 15.04 2.12
N ALA A 143 12.69 16.06 2.56
CA ALA A 143 12.75 16.55 3.94
C ALA A 143 12.36 15.47 4.97
N LYS A 144 11.23 14.78 4.74
CA LYS A 144 10.76 13.67 5.59
C LYS A 144 11.83 12.59 5.76
N LEU A 145 12.40 12.14 4.64
CA LEU A 145 13.38 11.06 4.63
C LEU A 145 14.75 11.50 5.17
N ARG A 146 15.25 12.70 4.83
CA ARG A 146 16.49 13.25 5.43
C ARG A 146 16.38 13.29 6.94
N TYR A 147 15.27 13.81 7.46
CA TYR A 147 15.02 13.86 8.89
C TYR A 147 14.97 12.47 9.53
N HIS A 148 14.24 11.51 8.93
CA HIS A 148 14.20 10.12 9.41
C HIS A 148 15.60 9.50 9.49
N PHE A 149 16.46 9.76 8.50
CA PHE A 149 17.84 9.28 8.46
C PHE A 149 18.84 10.15 9.25
N GLY A 150 18.35 11.10 10.06
CA GLY A 150 19.15 11.90 10.99
C GLY A 150 19.73 13.20 10.43
N ASP A 151 19.51 13.51 9.15
CA ASP A 151 19.94 14.77 8.52
C ASP A 151 18.91 15.87 8.76
N LYS A 152 18.93 16.43 9.99
CA LYS A 152 17.99 17.49 10.40
C LYS A 152 18.21 18.79 9.65
N ASP A 153 19.47 19.17 9.42
CA ASP A 153 19.79 20.42 8.72
C ASP A 153 19.38 20.34 7.25
N GLY A 154 19.65 19.20 6.59
CA GLY A 154 19.20 18.96 5.22
C GLY A 154 17.69 18.88 5.07
N ALA A 155 16.97 18.41 6.10
CA ALA A 155 15.50 18.44 6.13
C ALA A 155 14.96 19.88 6.23
N GLN A 156 15.52 20.71 7.12
CA GLN A 156 15.13 22.13 7.23
C GLN A 156 15.44 22.91 5.96
N ALA A 157 16.58 22.64 5.31
CA ALA A 157 16.90 23.24 4.01
C ALA A 157 15.92 22.85 2.91
N ALA A 158 15.50 21.57 2.86
CA ALA A 158 14.48 21.11 1.92
C ALA A 158 13.11 21.75 2.18
N ILE A 159 12.69 21.86 3.44
CA ILE A 159 11.46 22.59 3.81
C ILE A 159 11.53 24.05 3.39
N ALA A 160 12.65 24.72 3.63
CA ALA A 160 12.84 26.12 3.25
C ALA A 160 12.73 26.29 1.73
N LYS A 161 13.32 25.36 0.95
CA LYS A 161 13.20 25.39 -0.50
C LYS A 161 11.76 25.12 -0.98
N GLY A 162 11.05 24.19 -0.35
CA GLY A 162 9.64 23.95 -0.62
C GLY A 162 8.75 25.16 -0.36
N LEU A 163 8.96 25.87 0.76
CA LEU A 163 8.24 27.10 1.11
C LEU A 163 8.61 28.31 0.23
N GLU A 164 9.79 28.30 -0.40
CA GLU A 164 10.13 29.30 -1.42
C GLU A 164 9.29 29.11 -2.69
N LEU A 165 9.05 27.86 -3.08
CA LEU A 165 8.24 27.49 -4.25
C LEU A 165 6.73 27.64 -3.98
N GLU A 166 6.28 27.23 -2.79
CA GLU A 166 4.89 27.26 -2.34
C GLU A 166 4.79 27.99 -0.99
N PRO A 167 4.77 29.33 -0.97
CA PRO A 167 4.64 30.11 0.25
C PRO A 167 3.38 29.74 1.05
N ASP A 168 3.51 29.74 2.38
CA ASP A 168 2.42 29.44 3.34
C ASP A 168 1.74 28.06 3.17
N ASN A 169 2.37 27.14 2.45
CA ASN A 169 1.84 25.81 2.23
C ASN A 169 1.74 25.00 3.53
N TYR A 170 0.53 24.50 3.81
CA TYR A 170 0.19 23.80 5.05
C TYR A 170 1.10 22.59 5.33
N GLU A 171 1.37 21.76 4.33
CA GLU A 171 2.17 20.53 4.48
C GLU A 171 3.59 20.82 4.97
N PHE A 172 4.24 21.83 4.37
CA PHE A 172 5.58 22.22 4.77
C PHE A 172 5.61 22.85 6.16
N LEU A 173 4.58 23.64 6.51
CA LEU A 173 4.47 24.26 7.83
C LEU A 173 4.24 23.21 8.92
N THR A 174 3.37 22.23 8.67
CA THR A 174 3.10 21.09 9.55
C THR A 174 4.37 20.26 9.72
N LEU A 175 5.01 19.83 8.62
CA LEU A 175 6.25 19.06 8.66
C LEU A 175 7.35 19.76 9.47
N ARG A 176 7.52 21.08 9.27
CA ARG A 176 8.49 21.88 10.04
C ARG A 176 8.20 21.85 11.54
N LYS A 177 6.93 22.01 11.91
CA LYS A 177 6.48 21.98 13.31
C LYS A 177 6.74 20.61 13.92
N GLU A 178 6.34 19.54 13.25
CA GLU A 178 6.45 18.17 13.78
C GLU A 178 7.90 17.69 13.92
N ILE A 179 8.77 18.05 12.97
CA ILE A 179 10.22 17.82 13.09
C ILE A 179 10.78 18.54 14.32
N SER A 180 10.33 19.77 14.60
CA SER A 180 10.77 20.50 15.80
C SER A 180 10.30 19.85 17.10
N LEU A 181 9.17 19.12 17.05
CA LEU A 181 8.63 18.35 18.17
C LEU A 181 9.24 16.96 18.30
N GLY A 182 10.12 16.56 17.38
CA GLY A 182 10.80 15.26 17.43
C GLY A 182 9.91 14.09 17.03
N TYR A 183 8.90 14.32 16.19
CA TYR A 183 8.01 13.25 15.71
C TYR A 183 8.80 12.18 14.94
N THR A 184 8.33 10.94 14.96
CA THR A 184 8.85 9.82 14.15
C THR A 184 8.32 9.92 12.72
N LEU A 185 8.93 9.22 11.76
CA LEU A 185 8.46 9.23 10.36
C LEU A 185 6.99 8.79 10.24
N GLU A 186 6.56 7.79 11.00
CA GLU A 186 5.16 7.34 11.02
C GLU A 186 4.22 8.43 11.56
N GLN A 187 4.66 9.23 12.54
CA GLN A 187 3.89 10.37 13.04
C GLN A 187 3.84 11.54 12.05
N LEU A 188 4.90 11.76 11.26
CA LEU A 188 4.95 12.76 10.18
C LEU A 188 4.04 12.44 8.99
N GLU A 189 3.49 11.22 8.94
CA GLU A 189 2.53 10.78 7.92
C GLU A 189 1.10 10.71 8.46
N TYR A 190 0.90 10.86 9.78
CA TYR A 190 -0.42 10.82 10.39
C TYR A 190 -1.11 12.18 10.37
N HIS A 191 -1.25 12.72 9.15
CA HIS A 191 -1.92 13.98 8.87
C HIS A 191 -2.59 13.97 7.50
N TRP A 192 -3.53 14.89 7.27
CA TRP A 192 -4.11 15.14 5.97
C TRP A 192 -3.60 16.43 5.33
N ILE A 193 -3.56 16.43 4.00
CA ILE A 193 -3.11 17.59 3.20
C ILE A 193 -4.04 18.81 3.41
N GLY A 194 -5.31 18.55 3.71
CA GLY A 194 -6.32 19.57 3.97
C GLY A 194 -6.38 19.92 5.45
N PRO A 195 -6.29 21.21 5.85
CA PRO A 195 -6.27 21.60 7.26
C PRO A 195 -7.52 21.21 8.06
N GLU A 196 -8.70 21.23 7.43
CA GLU A 196 -9.95 20.89 8.11
C GLU A 196 -10.08 19.38 8.30
N GLU A 197 -9.70 18.60 7.31
CA GLU A 197 -9.62 17.14 7.39
C GLU A 197 -8.60 16.72 8.44
N ASP A 198 -7.41 17.35 8.44
CA ASP A 198 -6.35 17.06 9.41
C ASP A 198 -6.79 17.34 10.85
N LYS A 199 -7.48 18.46 11.06
CA LYS A 199 -8.07 18.78 12.35
C LYS A 199 -9.07 17.71 12.79
N ARG A 200 -9.93 17.22 11.90
CA ARG A 200 -10.88 16.15 12.22
C ARG A 200 -10.18 14.84 12.57
N LEU A 201 -9.08 14.51 11.88
CA LEU A 201 -8.24 13.35 12.20
C LEU A 201 -7.74 13.43 13.64
N HIS A 202 -7.18 14.57 14.03
CA HIS A 202 -6.67 14.77 15.38
C HIS A 202 -7.76 14.90 16.47
N GLU A 203 -8.98 15.29 16.11
CA GLU A 203 -10.15 15.29 17.01
C GLU A 203 -10.82 13.90 17.14
N GLY A 204 -10.34 12.89 16.38
CA GLY A 204 -10.94 11.56 16.36
C GLY A 204 -12.31 11.49 15.67
N LEU A 205 -12.58 12.46 14.79
CA LEU A 205 -13.84 12.60 14.04
C LEU A 205 -13.72 12.13 12.58
N ASP A 206 -12.57 11.55 12.24
CA ASP A 206 -12.26 11.04 10.92
C ASP A 206 -12.58 9.55 10.84
N GLN A 207 -13.41 9.20 9.86
CA GLN A 207 -13.86 7.82 9.63
C GLN A 207 -12.76 6.94 8.99
N ASP A 208 -11.79 7.56 8.32
CA ASP A 208 -10.72 6.93 7.56
C ASP A 208 -9.41 6.84 8.41
N ALA A 209 -9.43 7.35 9.65
CA ALA A 209 -8.28 7.34 10.57
C ALA A 209 -7.68 5.94 10.76
N ASP A 210 -8.54 4.94 10.86
CA ASP A 210 -8.19 3.53 11.01
C ASP A 210 -7.43 2.99 9.77
N ASP A 211 -7.90 3.32 8.57
CA ASP A 211 -7.26 2.92 7.31
C ASP A 211 -5.92 3.63 7.12
N LYS A 212 -5.87 4.92 7.44
CA LYS A 212 -4.64 5.70 7.42
C LYS A 212 -3.57 5.09 8.33
N GLN A 213 -3.92 4.72 9.58
CA GLN A 213 -2.99 4.05 10.48
C GLN A 213 -2.51 2.71 9.93
N ARG A 214 -3.38 1.93 9.27
CA ARG A 214 -2.99 0.67 8.62
C ARG A 214 -2.00 0.89 7.49
N ALA A 215 -2.16 1.93 6.67
CA ALA A 215 -1.20 2.27 5.63
C ALA A 215 0.16 2.69 6.23
N ILE A 216 0.14 3.54 7.26
CA ILE A 216 1.34 4.02 7.95
C ILE A 216 2.12 2.88 8.62
N ALA A 217 1.43 1.84 9.13
CA ALA A 217 2.07 0.66 9.69
C ALA A 217 3.04 -0.02 8.69
N GLY A 218 2.84 0.19 7.39
CA GLY A 218 3.71 -0.32 6.32
C GLY A 218 5.03 0.41 6.14
N ILE A 219 5.33 1.46 6.92
CA ILE A 219 6.49 2.35 6.69
C ILE A 219 7.75 1.88 7.44
N VAL A 220 7.72 1.72 8.77
CA VAL A 220 8.92 1.38 9.56
C VAL A 220 8.79 -0.01 10.15
N THR A 221 9.74 -0.89 9.83
CA THR A 221 9.77 -2.25 10.40
C THR A 221 10.31 -2.28 11.83
N ASP A 222 9.58 -2.92 12.74
CA ASP A 222 10.10 -3.44 14.00
C ASP A 222 10.82 -4.77 13.74
N HIS A 223 12.14 -4.71 13.53
CA HIS A 223 12.94 -5.89 13.22
C HIS A 223 12.96 -6.93 14.34
N GLU A 224 12.85 -6.52 15.60
CA GLU A 224 12.86 -7.46 16.73
C GLU A 224 11.56 -8.25 16.78
N ASN A 225 10.42 -7.55 16.70
CA ASN A 225 9.12 -8.22 16.72
C ASN A 225 8.90 -9.07 15.46
N LEU A 226 9.31 -8.59 14.28
CA LEU A 226 9.26 -9.38 13.05
C LEU A 226 10.05 -10.70 13.18
N ALA A 227 11.26 -10.66 13.74
CA ALA A 227 12.06 -11.85 13.97
C ALA A 227 11.38 -12.84 14.91
N ARG A 228 10.74 -12.33 15.98
CA ARG A 228 9.94 -13.14 16.91
C ARG A 228 8.74 -13.78 16.22
N ILE A 229 8.01 -13.05 15.38
CA ILE A 229 6.87 -13.56 14.60
C ILE A 229 7.32 -14.65 13.62
N LYS A 230 8.41 -14.44 12.87
CA LYS A 230 8.96 -15.46 11.96
C LYS A 230 9.37 -16.72 12.71
N ALA A 231 9.97 -16.58 13.90
CA ALA A 231 10.34 -17.72 14.75
C ALA A 231 9.13 -18.46 15.34
N LEU A 232 8.02 -17.77 15.60
CA LEU A 232 6.78 -18.34 16.13
C LEU A 232 6.13 -19.35 15.17
N PHE A 233 6.13 -19.04 13.88
CA PHE A 233 5.48 -19.84 12.83
C PHE A 233 6.43 -20.71 12.01
N LYS A 234 7.74 -20.41 12.02
CA LYS A 234 8.78 -21.15 11.29
C LYS A 234 8.44 -21.36 9.80
N PHE A 235 8.11 -20.26 9.12
CA PHE A 235 7.70 -20.27 7.72
C PHE A 235 8.72 -21.00 6.82
N GLN A 236 8.21 -21.80 5.89
CA GLN A 236 8.95 -22.37 4.77
C GLN A 236 8.57 -21.61 3.49
N GLY A 237 9.55 -21.35 2.62
CA GLY A 237 9.32 -20.62 1.37
C GLY A 237 8.76 -19.21 1.61
N TRP A 238 9.27 -18.49 2.61
CA TRP A 238 8.83 -17.14 2.93
C TRP A 238 9.06 -16.19 1.76
N ASP A 239 7.98 -15.57 1.30
CA ASP A 239 8.00 -14.48 0.34
C ASP A 239 7.43 -13.21 1.00
N ALA A 240 8.22 -12.15 0.95
CA ALA A 240 7.93 -10.89 1.59
C ALA A 240 7.39 -9.90 0.56
N ASP A 241 6.32 -9.20 0.93
CA ASP A 241 5.91 -7.97 0.27
C ASP A 241 5.59 -8.11 -1.23
N ALA A 242 4.97 -9.23 -1.65
CA ALA A 242 4.67 -9.53 -3.06
C ALA A 242 3.20 -9.94 -3.35
N PRO A 243 2.20 -9.04 -3.20
CA PRO A 243 2.22 -7.84 -2.38
C PRO A 243 2.16 -8.19 -0.90
N PHE A 244 1.75 -9.41 -0.56
CA PHE A 244 1.48 -9.80 0.81
C PHE A 244 2.52 -10.79 1.31
N CYS A 245 2.89 -10.64 2.57
CA CYS A 245 3.75 -11.57 3.27
C CYS A 245 3.10 -12.96 3.33
N HIS A 246 3.78 -13.98 2.81
CA HIS A 246 3.26 -15.34 2.86
C HIS A 246 4.32 -16.41 3.00
N GLY A 247 3.90 -17.56 3.48
CA GLY A 247 4.74 -18.74 3.56
C GLY A 247 3.95 -19.96 4.00
N ILE A 248 4.60 -21.12 3.98
CA ILE A 248 4.02 -22.38 4.43
C ILE A 248 4.34 -22.57 5.90
N VAL A 249 3.32 -22.90 6.69
CA VAL A 249 3.46 -23.23 8.12
C VAL A 249 3.02 -24.66 8.37
N THR A 250 3.59 -25.28 9.40
CA THR A 250 3.23 -26.65 9.81
C THR A 250 2.47 -26.61 11.11
N PHE A 251 1.24 -27.09 11.08
CA PHE A 251 0.40 -27.32 12.25
C PHE A 251 0.19 -28.83 12.42
N ASN A 252 0.70 -29.40 13.51
CA ASN A 252 0.75 -30.85 13.72
C ASN A 252 1.47 -31.55 12.56
N GLN A 253 0.75 -32.29 11.72
CA GLN A 253 1.26 -32.97 10.52
C GLN A 253 0.83 -32.29 9.21
N PHE A 254 0.09 -31.18 9.30
CA PHE A 254 -0.50 -30.49 8.16
C PHE A 254 0.35 -29.28 7.76
N GLN A 255 0.65 -29.20 6.47
CA GLN A 255 1.26 -28.03 5.87
C GLN A 255 0.18 -27.20 5.20
N LEU A 256 0.16 -25.91 5.51
CA LEU A 256 -0.85 -24.99 4.98
C LEU A 256 -0.24 -23.64 4.64
N GLN A 257 -0.89 -22.94 3.72
CA GLN A 257 -0.48 -21.60 3.31
C GLN A 257 -0.95 -20.59 4.37
N MET A 258 -0.04 -19.70 4.79
CA MET A 258 -0.38 -18.57 5.65
C MET A 258 -0.04 -17.27 4.92
N LEU A 259 -0.98 -16.34 4.93
CA LEU A 259 -0.90 -15.03 4.30
C LEU A 259 -1.18 -13.96 5.36
N PHE A 260 -0.33 -12.96 5.43
CA PHE A 260 -0.63 -11.70 6.10
C PHE A 260 -0.95 -10.69 5.01
N ARG A 261 -2.15 -10.09 5.00
CA ARG A 261 -2.57 -9.13 3.96
C ARG A 261 -1.91 -7.75 4.14
N MET A 262 -0.57 -7.75 4.23
CA MET A 262 0.28 -6.60 4.52
C MET A 262 1.77 -6.92 4.23
N ASN A 263 2.64 -5.91 4.26
CA ASN A 263 4.10 -6.08 4.19
C ASN A 263 4.75 -6.42 5.54
N GLU A 264 6.05 -6.68 5.54
CA GLU A 264 6.82 -7.01 6.75
C GLU A 264 6.82 -5.89 7.79
N ALA A 265 6.83 -4.63 7.35
CA ALA A 265 6.74 -3.49 8.25
C ALA A 265 5.42 -3.52 9.04
N ALA A 266 4.29 -3.68 8.36
CA ALA A 266 3.00 -3.73 9.03
C ALA A 266 2.80 -5.01 9.84
N LEU A 267 3.27 -6.16 9.34
CA LEU A 267 3.29 -7.44 10.08
C LEU A 267 4.05 -7.29 11.41
N SER A 268 5.16 -6.56 11.40
CA SER A 268 5.96 -6.33 12.60
C SER A 268 5.26 -5.52 13.69
N LYS A 269 4.12 -4.89 13.39
CA LYS A 269 3.31 -4.12 14.37
C LYS A 269 2.23 -4.96 15.05
N LEU A 270 1.97 -6.19 14.59
CA LEU A 270 0.98 -7.06 15.22
C LEU A 270 1.45 -7.51 16.61
N ASP A 271 0.50 -7.60 17.55
CA ASP A 271 0.78 -8.09 18.90
C ASP A 271 1.21 -9.57 18.87
N TYR A 272 2.44 -9.81 19.35
CA TYR A 272 3.03 -11.13 19.36
C TYR A 272 2.25 -12.13 20.22
N ASN A 273 1.72 -11.70 21.37
CA ASN A 273 1.02 -12.60 22.28
C ASN A 273 -0.32 -13.04 21.71
N TRP A 274 -1.02 -12.14 21.03
CA TRP A 274 -2.21 -12.41 20.26
C TRP A 274 -1.90 -13.41 19.15
N LEU A 275 -0.88 -13.16 18.30
CA LEU A 275 -0.49 -14.10 17.24
C LEU A 275 -0.17 -15.49 17.78
N LYS A 276 0.54 -15.57 18.90
CA LYS A 276 0.84 -16.84 19.58
C LYS A 276 -0.43 -17.54 20.06
N LYS A 277 -1.36 -16.81 20.69
CA LYS A 277 -2.65 -17.35 21.12
C LYS A 277 -3.43 -17.91 19.93
N GLN A 278 -3.50 -17.16 18.81
CA GLN A 278 -4.23 -17.62 17.62
C GLN A 278 -3.58 -18.86 16.99
N ARG A 279 -2.24 -18.88 16.90
CA ARG A 279 -1.51 -20.08 16.47
C ARG A 279 -1.89 -21.30 17.31
N ASP A 280 -1.85 -21.18 18.63
CA ASP A 280 -2.14 -22.30 19.52
C ASP A 280 -3.62 -22.73 19.42
N THR A 281 -4.56 -21.79 19.36
CA THR A 281 -5.99 -22.07 19.13
C THR A 281 -6.22 -22.78 17.81
N ILE A 282 -5.60 -22.33 16.72
CA ILE A 282 -5.75 -22.95 15.39
C ILE A 282 -5.23 -24.38 15.43
N ALA A 283 -4.04 -24.59 16.00
CA ALA A 283 -3.41 -25.91 16.13
C ALA A 283 -4.29 -26.92 16.90
N MET A 284 -5.03 -26.45 17.91
CA MET A 284 -5.86 -27.28 18.77
C MET A 284 -7.26 -27.55 18.21
N HIS A 285 -7.87 -26.57 17.53
CA HIS A 285 -9.32 -26.60 17.25
C HIS A 285 -9.72 -26.38 15.79
N TYR A 286 -8.83 -25.85 14.93
CA TYR A 286 -9.19 -25.40 13.59
C TYR A 286 -8.44 -26.10 12.46
N VAL A 287 -7.49 -26.99 12.74
CA VAL A 287 -6.77 -27.73 11.68
C VAL A 287 -7.72 -28.64 10.87
N GLN A 288 -8.74 -29.18 11.52
CA GLN A 288 -9.81 -29.95 10.88
C GLN A 288 -11.13 -29.65 11.59
N ARG A 289 -12.22 -29.54 10.84
CA ARG A 289 -13.56 -29.29 11.39
C ARG A 289 -14.66 -29.93 10.54
N PRO A 290 -15.83 -30.21 11.13
CA PRO A 290 -17.02 -30.54 10.35
C PRO A 290 -17.40 -29.37 9.43
N CYS A 291 -17.54 -29.65 8.13
CA CYS A 291 -18.06 -28.70 7.14
C CYS A 291 -18.65 -29.47 5.95
N GLY A 292 -19.64 -28.90 5.25
CA GLY A 292 -20.33 -29.61 4.17
C GLY A 292 -20.94 -30.95 4.63
N SER A 293 -20.56 -32.05 3.96
CA SER A 293 -21.00 -33.42 4.29
C SER A 293 -20.04 -34.19 5.21
N GLY A 294 -18.86 -33.65 5.51
CA GLY A 294 -17.78 -34.42 6.13
C GLY A 294 -16.87 -33.61 7.06
N ILE A 295 -15.62 -34.05 7.16
CA ILE A 295 -14.55 -33.37 7.89
C ILE A 295 -13.64 -32.70 6.88
N CYS A 296 -13.59 -31.38 6.94
CA CYS A 296 -12.79 -30.56 6.05
C CYS A 296 -11.44 -30.25 6.68
N GLN A 297 -10.41 -30.15 5.84
CA GLN A 297 -9.05 -29.84 6.25
C GLN A 297 -8.76 -28.35 6.02
N LEU A 298 -8.16 -27.68 7.01
CA LEU A 298 -7.68 -26.32 6.84
C LEU A 298 -6.53 -26.28 5.81
N VAL A 299 -6.67 -25.46 4.78
CA VAL A 299 -5.68 -25.31 3.70
C VAL A 299 -5.05 -23.92 3.64
N PHE A 300 -5.71 -22.92 4.22
CA PHE A 300 -5.23 -21.54 4.20
C PHE A 300 -5.62 -20.74 5.44
N ILE A 301 -4.71 -19.87 5.89
CA ILE A 301 -4.93 -18.89 6.96
C ILE A 301 -4.57 -17.49 6.43
N GLY A 302 -5.53 -16.57 6.47
CA GLY A 302 -5.34 -15.14 6.24
C GLY A 302 -5.35 -14.38 7.58
N ILE A 303 -4.39 -13.48 7.79
CA ILE A 303 -4.40 -12.55 8.94
C ILE A 303 -4.36 -11.11 8.41
N ASN A 304 -5.24 -10.26 8.93
CA ASN A 304 -5.39 -8.85 8.56
C ASN A 304 -4.90 -7.92 9.68
N LEU A 305 -4.61 -6.65 9.36
CA LEU A 305 -4.12 -5.65 10.33
C LEU A 305 -5.15 -5.22 11.37
N ASP A 306 -6.44 -5.40 11.08
CA ASP A 306 -7.54 -5.18 12.01
C ASP A 306 -7.80 -6.39 12.92
N TYR A 307 -6.84 -7.31 12.96
CA TYR A 307 -6.85 -8.54 13.75
C TYR A 307 -7.93 -9.53 13.33
N SER A 308 -8.63 -9.34 12.19
CA SER A 308 -9.47 -10.40 11.63
C SER A 308 -8.63 -11.53 11.03
N ILE A 309 -9.20 -12.73 11.05
CA ILE A 309 -8.60 -13.98 10.56
C ILE A 309 -9.58 -14.65 9.62
N ASP A 310 -9.08 -15.08 8.46
CA ASP A 310 -9.80 -15.91 7.51
C ASP A 310 -9.21 -17.30 7.50
N LEU A 311 -10.07 -18.32 7.60
CA LEU A 311 -9.70 -19.73 7.60
C LEU A 311 -10.42 -20.40 6.45
N VAL A 312 -9.67 -20.98 5.51
CA VAL A 312 -10.27 -21.68 4.36
C VAL A 312 -10.01 -23.17 4.49
N TYR A 313 -11.10 -23.92 4.38
CA TYR A 313 -11.14 -25.37 4.49
C TYR A 313 -11.44 -26.00 3.14
N TYR A 314 -10.86 -27.17 2.90
CA TYR A 314 -11.12 -28.00 1.73
C TYR A 314 -11.85 -29.27 2.14
N ASP A 315 -12.95 -29.56 1.46
CA ASP A 315 -13.68 -30.82 1.56
C ASP A 315 -13.22 -31.77 0.44
N LEU A 316 -12.57 -32.86 0.84
CA LEU A 316 -12.05 -33.88 -0.08
C LEU A 316 -13.15 -34.68 -0.79
N GLU A 317 -14.35 -34.78 -0.22
CA GLU A 317 -15.44 -35.55 -0.83
C GLU A 317 -16.15 -34.78 -1.93
N THR A 318 -16.31 -33.46 -1.72
CA THR A 318 -17.06 -32.59 -2.63
C THR A 318 -16.16 -31.72 -3.50
N GLU A 319 -14.85 -31.71 -3.24
CA GLU A 319 -13.84 -30.85 -3.89
C GLU A 319 -14.16 -29.35 -3.77
N LYS A 320 -14.72 -28.94 -2.62
CA LYS A 320 -15.19 -27.57 -2.37
C LYS A 320 -14.41 -26.86 -1.28
N HIS A 321 -14.40 -25.53 -1.36
CA HIS A 321 -13.81 -24.67 -0.36
C HIS A 321 -14.87 -23.97 0.49
N TYR A 322 -14.58 -23.87 1.78
CA TYR A 322 -15.42 -23.21 2.77
C TYR A 322 -14.60 -22.21 3.57
N GLU A 323 -15.08 -20.98 3.70
CA GLU A 323 -14.39 -19.93 4.44
C GLU A 323 -15.05 -19.66 5.78
N ILE A 324 -14.24 -19.33 6.78
CA ILE A 324 -14.68 -18.80 8.06
C ILE A 324 -13.88 -17.52 8.31
N SER A 325 -14.59 -16.41 8.46
CA SER A 325 -13.99 -15.13 8.83
C SER A 325 -14.40 -14.73 10.24
N THR A 326 -13.44 -14.27 11.04
CA THR A 326 -13.72 -13.67 12.34
C THR A 326 -14.03 -12.18 12.20
N PRO A 327 -14.84 -11.59 13.10
CA PRO A 327 -14.92 -10.13 13.20
C PRO A 327 -13.56 -9.51 13.60
N LYS A 328 -13.47 -8.16 13.54
CA LYS A 328 -12.31 -7.40 14.06
C LYS A 328 -11.94 -7.86 15.48
N ASN A 329 -10.64 -7.86 15.78
CA ASN A 329 -10.04 -8.43 17.01
C ASN A 329 -9.99 -9.96 17.09
N GLY A 330 -10.47 -10.66 16.06
CA GLY A 330 -10.11 -12.05 15.75
C GLY A 330 -10.28 -13.04 16.88
N ASP A 331 -11.35 -12.89 17.65
CA ASP A 331 -11.63 -13.82 18.72
C ASP A 331 -12.15 -15.14 18.14
N LEU A 332 -11.24 -16.06 17.83
CA LEU A 332 -11.58 -17.44 17.48
C LEU A 332 -12.28 -18.19 18.62
N SER A 333 -12.42 -17.62 19.83
CA SER A 333 -13.28 -18.19 20.88
C SER A 333 -14.75 -17.75 20.78
N SER A 334 -15.07 -16.79 19.91
CA SER A 334 -16.46 -16.45 19.54
C SER A 334 -17.00 -17.43 18.48
N GLU A 335 -18.33 -17.50 18.30
CA GLU A 335 -18.94 -18.32 17.25
C GLU A 335 -18.53 -17.80 15.86
N ALA A 336 -17.49 -18.41 15.29
CA ALA A 336 -17.03 -18.11 13.95
C ALA A 336 -18.05 -18.62 12.93
N ILE A 337 -18.47 -17.75 12.00
CA ILE A 337 -19.55 -18.02 11.04
C ILE A 337 -18.96 -18.64 9.78
N LEU A 338 -19.53 -19.76 9.33
CA LEU A 338 -19.22 -20.33 8.02
C LEU A 338 -19.78 -19.38 6.94
N SER A 339 -18.90 -18.78 6.14
CA SER A 339 -19.27 -17.92 5.02
C SER A 339 -19.00 -18.63 3.71
N MET A 340 -20.09 -18.97 3.02
CA MET A 340 -20.19 -19.36 1.60
C MET A 340 -19.28 -20.53 1.10
N ASP A 341 -19.73 -21.13 0.00
CA ASP A 341 -19.09 -22.23 -0.72
C ASP A 341 -18.55 -21.66 -2.03
N PHE A 342 -17.26 -21.89 -2.33
CA PHE A 342 -16.63 -21.33 -3.53
C PHE A 342 -15.69 -22.32 -4.22
N ALA A 343 -15.52 -22.15 -5.54
CA ALA A 343 -14.66 -23.00 -6.39
C ALA A 343 -13.17 -22.57 -6.34
N ASP A 344 -12.25 -23.50 -6.63
CA ASP A 344 -10.78 -23.36 -6.52
C ASP A 344 -10.19 -22.03 -7.04
N GLU A 345 -10.76 -21.44 -8.10
CA GLU A 345 -10.28 -20.19 -8.70
C GLU A 345 -10.46 -18.94 -7.82
N THR A 346 -11.18 -19.05 -6.70
CA THR A 346 -11.49 -17.93 -5.79
C THR A 346 -10.67 -17.88 -4.51
N ILE A 347 -9.69 -18.78 -4.32
CA ILE A 347 -8.66 -18.60 -3.26
C ILE A 347 -7.77 -17.45 -3.71
N ASP A 348 -8.27 -16.24 -3.54
CA ASP A 348 -7.79 -15.06 -4.21
C ASP A 348 -6.50 -14.58 -3.55
N ARG A 349 -5.38 -14.97 -4.15
CA ARG A 349 -4.05 -14.64 -3.64
C ARG A 349 -3.71 -13.16 -3.80
N ASN A 350 -4.53 -12.35 -4.49
CA ASN A 350 -4.10 -11.01 -4.96
C ASN A 350 -5.20 -9.95 -5.14
N ARG A 351 -6.47 -10.16 -4.78
CA ARG A 351 -7.47 -9.09 -4.91
C ARG A 351 -7.17 -7.93 -3.97
N LEU A 352 -7.18 -6.75 -4.58
CA LEU A 352 -7.10 -5.42 -4.00
C LEU A 352 -8.38 -5.02 -3.24
N ASN A 353 -9.31 -5.95 -3.01
CA ASN A 353 -10.63 -5.61 -2.47
C ASN A 353 -10.57 -5.21 -1.01
#